data_AF-A0A447TDX0-F1
#
_entry.id   AF-A0A447TDX0-F1
#
_cell.length_a   1.000
_cell.length_b   1.000
_cell.length_c   1.000
_cell.angle_alpha   90.00
_cell.angle_beta   90.00
_cell.angle_gamma   90.00
#
_symmetry.space_group_name_H-M   'P 1'
#
loop_
_entity.id
_entity.type
_entity.pdbx_description
1 polymer ?
#
loop_
_entity_poly.entity_id
_entity_poly.type
_entity_poly.pdbx_seq_one_letter_code
_entity_poly.pdbx_strand_id
1 'polypeptide(L)' 'MLEAYRQHVAERAALGIPPLPLSAKQVEELVELLKNPPKGEEATLVELITHRVPPAWTTPPR' A
#
# COMPACT_ATOMS: atom_id res chain seq x y z
N MET A 1 8.10 -0.68 4.23
CA MET A 1 6.87 -0.51 3.43
C MET A 1 6.72 0.84 2.68
N LEU A 2 6.44 1.97 3.36
CA LEU A 2 5.91 3.20 2.71
C LEU A 2 6.84 3.84 1.66
N GLU A 3 8.14 3.88 1.90
CA GLU A 3 9.11 4.44 0.96
C GLU A 3 9.18 3.62 -0.34
N ALA A 4 9.23 2.30 -0.23
CA ALA A 4 9.20 1.39 -1.38
C ALA A 4 7.88 1.52 -2.17
N TYR A 5 6.75 1.71 -1.48
CA TYR A 5 5.47 1.99 -2.15
C TYR A 5 5.52 3.33 -2.90
N ARG A 6 6.06 4.39 -2.30
CA ARG A 6 6.21 5.71 -2.95
C ARG A 6 7.13 5.66 -4.17
N GLN A 7 8.23 4.92 -4.11
CA GLN A 7 9.10 4.67 -5.26
C GLN A 7 8.34 4.00 -6.39
N HIS A 8 7.62 2.91 -6.12
CA HIS A 8 6.83 2.20 -7.12
C HIS A 8 5.77 3.10 -7.78
N VAL A 9 5.10 3.95 -6.99
CA VAL A 9 4.16 4.94 -7.51
C VAL A 9 4.87 5.93 -8.43
N ALA A 10 6.04 6.45 -8.04
CA ALA A 10 6.81 7.39 -8.83
C ALA A 10 7.34 6.77 -10.14
N GLU A 11 7.85 5.54 -10.10
CA GLU A 11 8.32 4.80 -11.28
C GLU A 11 7.17 4.56 -12.26
N ARG A 12 6.00 4.17 -11.76
CA ARG A 12 4.82 3.99 -12.60
C ARG A 12 4.26 5.31 -13.14
N ALA A 13 4.25 6.36 -12.32
CA ALA A 13 3.85 7.70 -12.76
C ALA A 13 4.79 8.24 -13.85
N ALA A 14 6.09 7.98 -13.75
CA ALA A 14 7.06 8.33 -14.79
C ALA A 14 6.78 7.61 -16.13
N LEU A 15 6.20 6.41 -16.06
CA LEU A 15 5.72 5.64 -17.22
C LEU A 15 4.28 6.01 -17.64
N GLY A 16 3.62 6.95 -16.96
CA GLY A 16 2.24 7.35 -17.23
C GLY A 16 1.19 6.28 -16.87
N ILE A 17 1.55 5.26 -16.10
CA ILE A 17 0.66 4.17 -15.70
C ILE A 17 0.24 4.32 -14.23
N PRO A 18 -1.00 3.94 -13.88
CA PRO A 18 -1.45 3.99 -12.50
C PRO A 18 -0.66 3.00 -11.62
N PRO A 19 -0.45 3.32 -10.32
CA PRO A 19 0.18 2.43 -9.36
C PRO A 19 -0.62 1.13 -9.20
N LEU A 20 0.09 0.01 -9.03
CA LEU A 20 -0.55 -1.25 -8.67
C LEU A 20 -1.11 -1.19 -7.23
N PRO A 21 -2.15 -1.97 -6.94
CA PRO A 21 -2.58 -2.20 -5.56
C PRO A 21 -1.46 -2.83 -4.73
N LEU A 22 -1.58 -2.73 -3.40
CA LEU A 22 -0.66 -3.31 -2.45
C LEU A 22 -0.68 -4.84 -2.53
N SER A 23 0.51 -5.46 -2.46
CA SER A 23 0.63 -6.91 -2.32
C SER A 23 0.26 -7.38 -0.92
N ALA A 24 -0.08 -8.66 -0.74
CA ALA A 24 -0.41 -9.23 0.57
C ALA A 24 0.64 -8.93 1.66
N LYS A 25 1.93 -9.04 1.33
CA LYS A 25 3.04 -8.69 2.24
C LYS A 25 3.03 -7.22 2.65
N GLN A 26 2.78 -6.33 1.69
CA GLN A 26 2.66 -4.90 1.94
C GLN A 26 1.44 -4.55 2.79
N VAL A 27 0.33 -5.27 2.62
CA VAL A 27 -0.86 -5.14 3.46
C VAL A 27 -0.58 -5.64 4.89
N GLU A 28 0.17 -6.73 5.06
CA GLU A 28 0.62 -7.19 6.37
C GLU A 28 1.48 -6.12 7.08
N GLU A 29 2.50 -5.57 6.40
CA GLU A 29 3.30 -4.46 6.94
C GLU A 29 2.45 -3.21 7.26
N LEU A 30 1.45 -2.90 6.43
CA LEU A 30 0.54 -1.76 6.65
C LEU A 30 -0.31 -1.97 7.91
N VAL A 31 -0.81 -3.18 8.13
CA VAL A 31 -1.58 -3.54 9.33
C VAL A 31 -0.70 -3.44 10.58
N GLU A 32 0.58 -3.82 10.51
CA GLU A 32 1.51 -3.62 11.62
C GLU A 32 1.75 -2.13 11.93
N LEU A 33 1.90 -1.30 10.90
CA LEU A 33 2.02 0.16 11.06
C LEU A 33 0.75 0.78 11.65
N LEU A 34 -0.44 0.30 11.28
CA LEU A 34 -1.70 0.77 11.85
C LEU A 34 -1.85 0.46 13.35
N LYS A 35 -1.19 -0.59 13.86
CA LYS A 35 -1.18 -0.90 15.30
C LYS A 35 -0.31 0.07 16.09
N ASN A 36 0.74 0.62 15.49
CA ASN A 36 1.61 1.61 16.10
C ASN A 36 1.94 2.73 15.09
N PRO A 37 0.95 3.61 14.80
CA PRO A 37 1.06 4.55 13.71
C PRO A 37 2.12 5.62 14.01
N PRO A 38 3.07 5.86 13.10
CA PRO A 38 3.97 6.99 13.22
C PRO A 38 3.16 8.30 13.15
N LYS A 39 3.46 9.23 14.06
CA LYS A 39 2.78 10.53 14.13
C LYS A 39 2.82 11.23 12.76
N GLY A 40 1.65 11.63 12.27
CA GLY A 40 1.51 12.35 11.00
C GLY A 40 1.29 11.47 9.76
N GLU A 41 1.41 10.15 9.87
CA GLU A 41 1.16 9.22 8.75
C GLU A 41 -0.18 8.47 8.86
N GLU A 42 -0.95 8.70 9.92
CA GLU A 42 -2.25 8.05 10.17
C GLU A 42 -3.22 8.17 8.99
N ALA A 43 -3.36 9.39 8.44
CA ALA A 43 -4.23 9.65 7.29
C ALA A 43 -3.75 8.88 6.05
N THR A 44 -2.44 8.82 5.81
CA THR A 44 -1.85 8.05 4.71
C THR A 44 -2.13 6.56 4.87
N LEU A 45 -1.96 6.01 6.08
CA LEU A 45 -2.21 4.59 6.34
C LEU A 45 -3.69 4.23 6.11
N VAL A 46 -4.60 5.10 6.53
CA VAL A 46 -6.04 4.93 6.29
C VAL A 46 -6.37 5.03 4.80
N GLU A 47 -5.83 6.01 4.07
CA GLU A 47 -6.05 6.13 2.62
C GLU A 47 -5.55 4.88 1.87
N LEU A 48 -4.37 4.38 2.24
CA LEU A 48 -3.81 3.16 1.66
C LEU A 48 -4.67 1.94 1.91
N ILE A 49 -5.18 1.74 3.14
CA ILE A 49 -6.03 0.58 3.43
C ILE A 49 -7.40 0.68 2.74
N THR A 50 -7.92 1.89 2.57
CA THR A 50 -9.22 2.14 1.93
C THR A 50 -9.17 2.00 0.41
N HIS A 51 -8.11 2.49 -0.25
CA HIS A 51 -8.08 2.61 -1.72
C HIS A 51 -7.06 1.71 -2.41
N ARG A 52 -6.08 1.18 -1.68
CA ARG A 52 -4.94 0.44 -2.27
C ARG A 52 -4.86 -1.02 -1.84
N VAL A 53 -5.69 -1.47 -0.90
CA VAL A 53 -5.84 -2.90 -0.62
C VAL A 53 -6.69 -3.55 -1.70
N PRO A 54 -6.14 -4.54 -2.42
CA PRO A 54 -6.92 -5.24 -3.41
C PRO A 54 -7.99 -6.11 -2.72
N PRO A 55 -9.12 -6.37 -3.39
CA PRO A 55 -10.11 -7.31 -2.89
C PRO A 55 -9.47 -8.68 -2.64
N ALA A 56 -9.90 -9.37 -1.58
CA ALA A 56 -9.35 -10.67 -1.18
C ALA A 56 -9.43 -11.75 -2.28
N TRP A 57 -10.37 -11.66 -3.22
CA TRP A 57 -10.51 -12.60 -4.34
C TRP A 57 -9.49 -12.43 -5.46
N THR A 58 -8.72 -11.34 -5.46
CA THR A 58 -7.72 -11.04 -6.51
C THR A 58 -6.34 -11.64 -6.22
N THR A 59 -6.10 -12.14 -5.00
CA THR A 59 -4.82 -12.74 -4.62
C THR A 59 -4.92 -14.27 -4.77
N PRO A 60 -4.12 -14.90 -5.65
CA PRO A 60 -4.13 -16.36 -5.76
C PRO A 60 -3.67 -17.01 -4.44
N PRO A 61 -4.24 -18.15 -4.03
CA PRO A 61 -3.76 -18.88 -2.87
C PRO A 61 -2.28 -19.27 -3.07
N ARG A 62 -1.49 -19.13 -2.00
CA ARG A 62 -0.07 -19.49 -1.98
C ARG A 62 0.16 -20.98 -2.23
#